data_AF-A0A8J3GSQ2-F1
#
_entry.id   AF-A0A8J3GSQ2-F1
#
_cell.length_a   1.000
_cell.length_b   1.000
_cell.length_c   1.000
_cell.angle_alpha   90.00
_cell.angle_beta   90.00
_cell.angle_gamma   90.00
#
_symmetry.space_group_name_H-M   'P 1'
#
loop_
_entity.id
_entity.type
_entity.pdbx_description
1 polymer ?
#
loop_
_entity_poly.entity_id
_entity_poly.type
_entity_poly.pdbx_seq_one_letter_code
_entity_poly.pdbx_strand_id
1 'polypeptide(L)'
;MTDRELAKALQRPGALPPFLTALGIFLTLVVLGFLGATFSALSVTTRVDYPGEFFLQIWGSQLASGLAGPLPIALGAFVCFWQIAPIAPNLRLAHVVTRAVLAGLAGTLLLFLVGIVWWLLTGLFAAGSESIGLGLYELTPVWPSPLYVLFQALATFVQVLPVLVLGAVLLWGWLQRHPPKERLTGTLDEV
;
A
#
# COMPACT_ATOMS: atom_id res chain seq x y z
N MET A 1 4.85 22.91 1.30
CA MET A 1 5.15 22.50 -0.09
C MET A 1 4.06 23.09 -0.95
N THR A 2 4.34 24.14 -1.70
CA THR A 2 3.33 24.91 -2.45
C THR A 2 2.92 24.17 -3.73
N ASP A 3 1.67 24.35 -4.18
CA ASP A 3 1.13 23.66 -5.38
C ASP A 3 2.02 23.82 -6.63
N ARG A 4 2.76 24.92 -6.73
CA ARG A 4 3.76 25.16 -7.79
C ARG A 4 4.97 24.23 -7.71
N GLU A 5 5.43 23.86 -6.53
CA GLU A 5 6.53 22.92 -6.36
C GLU A 5 6.08 21.48 -6.60
N LEU A 6 4.86 21.13 -6.19
CA LEU A 6 4.27 19.84 -6.53
C LEU A 6 4.08 19.71 -8.06
N ALA A 7 3.60 20.77 -8.72
CA ALA A 7 3.47 20.81 -10.17
C ALA A 7 4.83 20.73 -10.88
N LYS A 8 5.86 21.44 -10.41
CA LYS A 8 7.23 21.33 -10.95
C LYS A 8 7.85 19.94 -10.72
N ALA A 9 7.59 19.33 -9.58
CA ALA A 9 8.06 17.98 -9.26
C ALA A 9 7.39 16.93 -10.16
N LEU A 10 6.07 17.05 -10.40
CA LEU A 10 5.31 16.21 -11.33
C LEU A 10 5.65 16.49 -12.81
N GLN A 11 6.15 17.68 -13.13
CA GLN A 11 6.65 18.06 -14.46
C GLN A 11 8.06 17.54 -14.76
N ARG A 12 8.74 16.88 -13.82
CA ARG A 12 10.00 16.19 -14.14
C ARG A 12 9.73 15.12 -15.22
N PRO A 13 10.45 15.15 -16.35
CA PRO A 13 10.25 14.18 -17.43
C PRO A 13 10.43 12.76 -16.87
N GLY A 14 9.40 11.92 -17.04
CA GLY A 14 9.41 10.51 -16.62
C GLY A 14 8.66 10.15 -15.34
N ALA A 15 7.92 11.07 -14.69
CA ALA A 15 7.10 10.74 -13.52
C ALA A 15 5.80 9.96 -13.84
N LEU A 16 5.28 10.13 -15.06
CA LEU A 16 3.98 9.57 -15.47
C LEU A 16 3.97 8.02 -15.58
N PRO A 17 4.98 7.35 -16.17
CA PRO A 17 4.98 5.89 -16.24
C PRO A 17 5.05 5.19 -14.86
N PRO A 18 5.93 5.62 -13.92
CA PRO A 18 5.91 5.13 -12.54
C PRO A 18 4.59 5.38 -11.83
N PHE A 19 3.99 6.56 -12.03
CA PHE A 19 2.68 6.89 -11.46
C PHE A 19 1.58 5.94 -11.93
N LEU A 20 1.47 5.71 -13.25
CA LEU A 20 0.49 4.79 -13.81
C LEU A 20 0.71 3.35 -13.33
N THR A 21 1.97 2.95 -13.16
CA THR A 21 2.31 1.62 -12.63
C THR A 21 1.88 1.48 -11.17
N ALA A 22 2.18 2.48 -10.34
CA ALA A 22 1.75 2.51 -8.93
C ALA A 22 0.23 2.54 -8.80
N LEU A 23 -0.46 3.29 -9.67
CA LEU A 23 -1.92 3.32 -9.76
C LEU A 23 -2.48 1.94 -10.16
N GLY A 24 -1.87 1.28 -11.14
CA GLY A 24 -2.24 -0.07 -11.55
C GLY A 24 -2.06 -1.08 -10.41
N ILE A 25 -0.96 -1.01 -9.67
CA ILE A 25 -0.72 -1.83 -8.47
C ILE A 25 -1.81 -1.54 -7.43
N PHE A 26 -2.07 -0.27 -7.12
CA PHE A 26 -3.12 0.12 -6.16
C PHE A 26 -4.47 -0.47 -6.53
N LEU A 27 -4.94 -0.27 -7.75
CA LEU A 27 -6.23 -0.78 -8.22
C LEU A 27 -6.28 -2.31 -8.17
N THR A 28 -5.20 -2.98 -8.58
CA THR A 28 -5.12 -4.45 -8.52
C THR A 28 -5.26 -4.95 -7.08
N LEU A 29 -4.59 -4.31 -6.12
CA LEU A 29 -4.67 -4.66 -4.71
C LEU A 29 -6.05 -4.39 -4.10
N VAL A 30 -6.68 -3.27 -4.47
CA VAL A 30 -8.06 -2.96 -4.05
C VAL A 30 -9.02 -4.04 -4.55
N VAL A 31 -8.92 -4.42 -5.84
CA VAL A 31 -9.76 -5.47 -6.43
C VAL A 31 -9.51 -6.83 -5.77
N LEU A 32 -8.25 -7.21 -5.56
CA LEU A 32 -7.91 -8.47 -4.87
C LEU A 32 -8.44 -8.50 -3.44
N GLY A 33 -8.29 -7.41 -2.69
CA GLY A 33 -8.83 -7.28 -1.34
C GLY A 33 -10.35 -7.38 -1.30
N PHE A 34 -11.03 -6.68 -2.21
CA PHE A 34 -12.49 -6.70 -2.32
C PHE A 34 -13.02 -8.08 -2.70
N LEU A 35 -12.41 -8.74 -3.69
CA LEU A 35 -12.78 -10.10 -4.08
C LEU A 35 -12.53 -11.10 -2.94
N GLY A 36 -11.37 -11.01 -2.27
CA GLY A 36 -11.06 -11.86 -1.11
C GLY A 36 -12.08 -11.71 0.01
N ALA A 37 -12.46 -10.47 0.35
CA ALA A 37 -13.49 -10.18 1.33
C ALA A 37 -14.86 -10.72 0.91
N THR A 38 -15.22 -10.56 -0.36
CA THR A 38 -16.49 -11.06 -0.92
C THR A 38 -16.59 -12.57 -0.81
N PHE A 39 -15.53 -13.29 -1.23
CA PHE A 39 -15.49 -14.74 -1.14
C PHE A 39 -15.48 -15.23 0.32
N SER A 40 -14.78 -14.52 1.20
CA SER A 40 -14.82 -14.81 2.63
C SER A 40 -16.23 -14.66 3.20
N ALA A 41 -16.93 -13.58 2.88
CA ALA A 41 -18.31 -13.36 3.32
C ALA A 41 -19.26 -14.43 2.79
N LEU A 42 -19.20 -14.75 1.48
CA LEU A 42 -19.98 -15.83 0.86
C LEU A 42 -19.73 -17.18 1.51
N SER A 43 -18.48 -17.48 1.89
CA SER A 43 -18.16 -18.75 2.55
C SER A 43 -18.85 -18.91 3.91
N VAL A 44 -19.03 -17.80 4.64
CA VAL A 44 -19.70 -17.80 5.96
C VAL A 44 -21.21 -17.97 5.79
N THR A 45 -21.80 -17.33 4.79
CA THR A 45 -23.26 -17.36 4.56
C THR A 45 -23.76 -18.71 4.07
N THR A 46 -22.90 -19.52 3.45
CA THR A 46 -23.25 -20.91 3.12
C THR A 46 -23.41 -21.81 4.35
N ARG A 47 -22.97 -21.35 5.53
CA ARG A 47 -22.94 -22.14 6.78
C ARG A 47 -23.93 -21.66 7.83
N VAL A 48 -24.30 -20.38 7.81
CA VAL A 48 -25.14 -19.74 8.84
C VAL A 48 -25.98 -18.63 8.18
N ASP A 49 -27.28 -18.59 8.48
CA ASP A 49 -28.16 -17.49 8.07
C ASP A 49 -27.86 -16.23 8.89
N TYR A 50 -27.40 -15.18 8.21
CA TYR A 50 -27.11 -13.88 8.82
C TYR A 50 -28.10 -12.81 8.32
N PRO A 51 -28.51 -11.86 9.18
CA PRO A 51 -29.35 -10.74 8.78
C PRO A 51 -28.64 -9.81 7.76
N GLY A 52 -29.41 -9.22 6.85
CA GLY A 52 -28.90 -8.36 5.77
C GLY A 52 -28.05 -7.17 6.24
N GLU A 53 -28.32 -6.63 7.44
CA GLU A 53 -27.58 -5.51 8.03
C GLU A 53 -26.11 -5.85 8.32
N PHE A 54 -25.81 -7.12 8.63
CA PHE A 54 -24.46 -7.61 8.83
C PHE A 54 -23.59 -7.44 7.57
N PHE A 55 -24.20 -7.60 6.39
CA PHE A 55 -23.50 -7.42 5.12
C PHE A 55 -23.12 -5.96 4.88
N LEU A 56 -24.02 -5.01 5.15
CA LEU A 56 -23.71 -3.59 4.97
C LEU A 56 -22.53 -3.16 5.84
N GLN A 57 -22.45 -3.68 7.07
CA GLN A 57 -21.33 -3.41 7.96
C GLN A 57 -20.03 -4.04 7.46
N ILE A 58 -20.07 -5.29 6.97
CA ILE A 58 -18.92 -5.93 6.34
C ILE A 58 -18.47 -5.10 5.15
N TRP A 59 -19.35 -4.79 4.19
CA TRP A 59 -19.00 -4.03 3.00
C TRP A 59 -18.42 -2.65 3.33
N GLY A 60 -19.03 -1.92 4.26
CA GLY A 60 -18.52 -0.63 4.72
C GLY A 60 -17.12 -0.71 5.32
N SER A 61 -16.90 -1.70 6.20
CA SER A 61 -15.56 -1.93 6.79
C SER A 61 -14.53 -2.35 5.73
N GLN A 62 -14.92 -3.17 4.77
CA GLN A 62 -14.05 -3.67 3.70
C GLN A 62 -13.69 -2.59 2.68
N LEU A 63 -14.59 -1.63 2.43
CA LEU A 63 -14.30 -0.49 1.57
C LEU A 63 -13.30 0.45 2.25
N ALA A 64 -13.46 0.68 3.56
CA ALA A 64 -12.52 1.48 4.35
C ALA A 64 -11.13 0.79 4.43
N SER A 65 -11.08 -0.49 4.81
CA SER A 65 -9.81 -1.24 4.91
C SER A 65 -9.17 -1.50 3.55
N GLY A 66 -9.99 -1.75 2.52
CA GLY A 66 -9.57 -2.01 1.15
C GLY A 66 -8.95 -0.79 0.47
N LEU A 67 -9.28 0.43 0.89
CA LEU A 67 -8.61 1.65 0.45
C LEU A 67 -7.40 2.00 1.32
N ALA A 68 -7.52 1.85 2.64
CA ALA A 68 -6.47 2.25 3.58
C ALA A 68 -5.23 1.35 3.51
N GLY A 69 -5.39 0.04 3.28
CA GLY A 69 -4.29 -0.93 3.28
C GLY A 69 -3.36 -0.83 2.05
N PRO A 70 -3.89 -0.82 0.82
CA PRO A 70 -3.06 -0.77 -0.40
C PRO A 70 -2.37 0.56 -0.65
N LEU A 71 -2.89 1.66 -0.08
CA LEU A 71 -2.42 3.01 -0.36
C LEU A 71 -0.96 3.22 0.10
N PRO A 72 -0.54 2.82 1.32
CA PRO A 72 0.87 2.82 1.73
C PRO A 72 1.80 2.07 0.78
N ILE A 73 1.37 0.90 0.30
CA ILE A 73 2.17 0.07 -0.59
C ILE A 73 2.35 0.74 -1.95
N ALA A 74 1.25 1.27 -2.51
CA ALA A 74 1.28 1.97 -3.79
C ALA A 74 2.12 3.26 -3.73
N LEU A 75 2.05 4.01 -2.64
CA LEU A 75 2.90 5.19 -2.42
C LEU A 75 4.37 4.81 -2.31
N GLY A 76 4.70 3.78 -1.53
CA GLY A 76 6.07 3.27 -1.43
C GLY A 76 6.61 2.84 -2.80
N ALA A 77 5.79 2.12 -3.58
CA ALA A 77 6.15 1.71 -4.93
C ALA A 77 6.37 2.90 -5.87
N PHE A 78 5.49 3.91 -5.83
CA PHE A 78 5.64 5.14 -6.61
C PHE A 78 6.94 5.87 -6.28
N VAL A 79 7.20 6.13 -4.99
CA VAL A 79 8.40 6.84 -4.55
C VAL A 79 9.67 6.07 -4.93
N CYS A 80 9.67 4.75 -4.79
CA CYS A 80 10.82 3.93 -5.17
C CYS A 80 11.06 3.91 -6.68
N PHE A 81 10.02 3.71 -7.50
CA PHE A 81 10.17 3.68 -8.96
C PHE A 81 10.43 5.06 -9.56
N TRP A 82 10.11 6.14 -8.84
CA TRP A 82 10.31 7.50 -9.34
C TRP A 82 11.61 8.14 -8.84
N GLN A 83 11.89 8.12 -7.53
CA GLN A 83 13.01 8.84 -6.94
C GLN A 83 14.22 7.96 -6.65
N ILE A 84 14.01 6.82 -5.99
CA ILE A 84 15.10 6.03 -5.40
C ILE A 84 15.80 5.18 -6.45
N ALA A 85 15.04 4.44 -7.26
CA ALA A 85 15.57 3.46 -8.20
C ALA A 85 14.77 3.44 -9.51
N PRO A 86 14.86 4.50 -10.34
CA PRO A 86 14.10 4.60 -11.59
C PRO A 86 14.45 3.48 -12.55
N ILE A 87 13.45 2.73 -12.99
CA ILE A 87 13.66 1.58 -13.88
C ILE A 87 14.14 2.09 -15.24
N ALA A 88 15.42 1.87 -15.58
CA ALA A 88 15.98 2.16 -16.89
C ALA A 88 15.74 0.99 -17.88
N PRO A 89 15.58 1.25 -19.19
CA PRO A 89 15.32 0.22 -20.20
C PRO A 89 16.49 -0.77 -20.36
N ASN A 90 17.72 -0.34 -20.06
CA ASN A 90 18.94 -1.14 -20.21
C ASN A 90 19.23 -2.06 -19.01
N LEU A 91 18.38 -2.05 -17.98
CA LEU A 91 18.57 -2.92 -16.81
C LEU A 91 18.26 -4.39 -17.16
N ARG A 92 19.03 -5.31 -16.57
CA ARG A 92 18.73 -6.75 -16.62
C ARG A 92 17.51 -7.05 -15.74
N LEU A 93 16.75 -8.10 -16.08
CA LEU A 93 15.58 -8.55 -15.31
C LEU A 93 15.87 -8.70 -13.80
N ALA A 94 17.05 -9.22 -13.44
CA ALA A 94 17.46 -9.37 -12.05
C ALA A 94 17.44 -8.03 -11.27
N HIS A 95 17.87 -6.93 -11.90
CA HIS A 95 17.85 -5.61 -11.26
C HIS A 95 16.43 -5.02 -11.17
N VAL A 96 15.56 -5.34 -12.11
CA VAL A 96 14.14 -4.94 -12.06
C VAL A 96 13.47 -5.59 -10.85
N VAL A 97 13.74 -6.89 -10.63
CA VAL A 97 13.20 -7.63 -9.49
C VAL A 97 13.73 -7.08 -8.16
N THR A 98 15.04 -6.83 -8.01
CA THR A 98 15.57 -6.27 -6.77
C THR A 98 15.01 -4.88 -6.46
N ARG A 99 14.81 -4.04 -7.48
CA ARG A 99 14.17 -2.72 -7.33
C ARG A 99 12.69 -2.84 -6.93
N ALA A 100 11.97 -3.82 -7.47
CA ALA A 100 10.59 -4.10 -7.06
C ALA A 100 10.50 -4.59 -5.60
N VAL A 101 11.47 -5.40 -5.17
CA VAL A 101 11.58 -5.85 -3.77
C VAL A 101 11.86 -4.66 -2.84
N LEU A 102 12.79 -3.77 -3.19
CA LEU A 102 13.06 -2.54 -2.43
C LEU A 102 11.82 -1.64 -2.34
N ALA A 103 11.11 -1.49 -3.45
CA ALA A 103 9.84 -0.76 -3.51
C ALA A 103 8.78 -1.35 -2.57
N GLY A 104 8.67 -2.68 -2.54
CA GLY A 104 7.79 -3.37 -1.61
C GLY A 104 8.20 -3.15 -0.15
N LEU A 105 9.50 -3.27 0.17
CA LEU A 105 10.00 -3.04 1.53
C LEU A 105 9.73 -1.61 2.01
N ALA A 106 9.90 -0.61 1.13
CA ALA A 106 9.56 0.78 1.43
C ALA A 106 8.06 0.95 1.71
N GLY A 107 7.20 0.33 0.89
CA GLY A 107 5.75 0.31 1.13
C GLY A 107 5.38 -0.38 2.44
N THR A 108 6.03 -1.50 2.76
CA THR A 108 5.83 -2.26 4.00
C THR A 108 6.24 -1.48 5.23
N LEU A 109 7.37 -0.78 5.16
CA LEU A 109 7.81 0.13 6.23
C LEU A 109 6.76 1.23 6.46
N LEU A 110 6.23 1.81 5.38
CA LEU A 110 5.22 2.86 5.48
C LEU A 110 3.91 2.33 6.07
N LEU A 111 3.47 1.13 5.65
CA LEU A 111 2.31 0.45 6.21
C LEU A 111 2.48 0.19 7.72
N PHE A 112 3.66 -0.28 8.12
CA PHE A 112 3.99 -0.51 9.53
C PHE A 112 3.93 0.79 10.34
N LEU A 113 4.52 1.88 9.83
CA LEU A 113 4.49 3.19 10.50
C LEU A 113 3.06 3.72 10.65
N VAL A 114 2.24 3.62 9.59
CA VAL A 114 0.81 3.99 9.66
C VAL A 114 0.09 3.15 10.70
N GLY A 115 0.36 1.85 10.76
CA GLY A 115 -0.23 0.95 11.76
C GLY A 115 0.17 1.31 13.19
N ILE A 116 1.44 1.68 13.43
CA ILE A 116 1.90 2.17 14.74
C ILE A 116 1.22 3.48 15.12
N VAL A 117 1.14 4.45 14.20
CA VAL A 117 0.49 5.74 14.47
C VAL A 117 -0.99 5.51 14.80
N TRP A 118 -1.67 4.66 14.03
CA TRP A 118 -3.06 4.30 14.31
C TRP A 118 -3.23 3.68 15.70
N TRP A 119 -2.37 2.72 16.05
CA TRP A 119 -2.35 2.08 17.37
C TRP A 119 -2.11 3.09 18.52
N LEU A 120 -1.20 4.04 18.34
CA LEU A 120 -0.96 5.10 19.32
C LEU A 120 -2.16 6.04 19.49
N LEU A 121 -2.78 6.45 18.38
CA LEU A 121 -3.93 7.35 18.39
C LEU A 121 -5.10 6.69 19.12
N THR A 122 -5.45 5.46 18.77
CA THR A 122 -6.57 4.75 19.42
C THR A 122 -6.29 4.52 20.91
N GLY A 123 -5.05 4.21 21.29
CA GLY A 123 -4.64 4.12 22.70
C GLY A 123 -4.82 5.43 23.46
N LEU A 124 -4.45 6.56 22.85
CA LEU A 124 -4.61 7.89 23.45
C LEU A 124 -6.08 8.27 23.63
N PHE A 125 -6.92 8.01 22.61
CA PHE A 125 -8.36 8.31 22.70
C PHE A 125 -9.08 7.43 23.74
N ALA A 126 -8.70 6.15 23.85
CA ALA A 126 -9.24 5.26 24.87
C ALA A 126 -8.86 5.74 26.29
N ALA A 127 -7.59 6.08 26.52
CA ALA A 127 -7.14 6.62 27.81
C ALA A 127 -7.79 7.97 28.15
N GLY A 128 -8.04 8.82 27.15
CA GLY A 128 -8.75 10.09 27.33
C GLY A 128 -10.20 9.92 27.79
N SER A 129 -10.90 8.88 27.34
CA SER A 129 -12.29 8.61 27.75
C SER A 129 -12.44 8.21 29.22
N GLU A 130 -11.40 7.66 29.85
CA GLU A 130 -11.41 7.34 31.29
C GLU A 130 -11.48 8.60 32.16
N SER A 131 -10.90 9.71 31.70
CA SER A 131 -10.94 11.00 32.40
C SER A 131 -12.28 11.75 32.31
N ILE A 132 -13.18 11.33 31.42
CA ILE A 132 -14.48 11.97 31.16
C ILE A 132 -15.63 11.22 31.89
N GLY A 133 -15.34 10.17 32.66
CA GLY A 133 -16.35 9.47 33.48
C GLY A 133 -17.39 8.67 32.68
N LEU A 134 -17.20 8.52 31.37
CA LEU A 134 -17.94 7.58 30.55
C LEU A 134 -17.31 6.19 30.74
N GLY A 135 -17.77 5.48 31.78
CA GLY A 135 -17.31 4.13 32.12
C GLY A 135 -17.56 3.09 31.01
N LEU A 136 -16.72 3.09 29.98
CA LEU A 136 -16.67 2.07 28.92
C LEU A 136 -15.67 0.94 29.29
N TYR A 137 -15.53 0.64 30.58
CA TYR A 137 -14.40 -0.11 31.15
C TYR A 137 -14.42 -1.64 30.93
N GLU A 138 -15.29 -2.19 30.08
CA GLU A 138 -15.39 -3.65 29.89
C GLU A 138 -15.32 -4.16 28.45
N LEU A 139 -15.09 -3.28 27.48
CA LEU A 139 -14.80 -3.70 26.11
C LEU A 139 -13.35 -3.36 25.78
N THR A 140 -12.38 -3.84 26.56
CA THR A 140 -10.98 -3.75 26.12
C THR A 140 -10.85 -4.56 24.83
N PRO A 141 -10.73 -3.93 23.65
CA PRO A 141 -10.37 -4.69 22.47
C PRO A 141 -8.93 -5.13 22.75
N VAL A 142 -8.69 -6.42 22.58
CA VAL A 142 -7.35 -7.00 22.51
C VAL A 142 -6.66 -6.34 21.31
N TRP A 143 -6.16 -5.12 21.50
CA TRP A 143 -5.62 -4.34 20.41
C TRP A 143 -4.32 -5.00 19.96
N PRO A 144 -4.08 -5.08 18.64
CA PRO A 144 -2.91 -5.74 18.13
C PRO A 144 -1.64 -5.07 18.65
N SER A 145 -0.75 -5.85 19.26
CA SER A 145 0.55 -5.37 19.71
C SER A 145 1.39 -4.85 18.54
N PRO A 146 2.39 -3.98 18.76
CA PRO A 146 3.30 -3.55 17.70
C PRO A 146 3.96 -4.71 16.95
N LEU A 147 4.20 -5.84 17.63
CA LEU A 147 4.66 -7.09 17.02
C LEU A 147 3.64 -7.66 16.03
N TYR A 148 2.35 -7.66 16.36
CA TYR A 148 1.30 -8.07 15.43
C TYR A 148 1.30 -7.18 14.18
N VAL A 149 1.39 -5.85 14.35
CA VAL A 149 1.41 -4.90 13.22
C VAL A 149 2.62 -5.15 12.32
N LEU A 150 3.79 -5.44 12.91
CA LEU A 150 4.98 -5.84 12.16
C LEU A 150 4.76 -7.13 11.35
N PHE A 151 4.26 -8.19 11.99
CA PHE A 151 4.00 -9.45 11.29
C PHE A 151 2.94 -9.31 10.21
N GLN A 152 1.90 -8.50 10.44
CA GLN A 152 0.88 -8.20 9.45
C GLN A 152 1.46 -7.45 8.24
N ALA A 153 2.34 -6.46 8.48
CA ALA A 153 3.01 -5.74 7.41
C ALA A 153 3.92 -6.67 6.59
N LEU A 154 4.68 -7.55 7.25
CA LEU A 154 5.51 -8.56 6.58
C LEU A 154 4.68 -9.60 5.81
N ALA A 155 3.55 -10.06 6.35
CA ALA A 155 2.65 -10.95 5.63
C ALA A 155 2.09 -10.27 4.37
N THR A 156 1.70 -9.00 4.49
CA THR A 156 1.21 -8.18 3.38
C THR A 156 2.30 -8.00 2.32
N PHE A 157 3.55 -7.75 2.72
CA PHE A 157 4.69 -7.67 1.80
C PHE A 157 4.79 -8.92 0.93
N VAL A 158 4.80 -10.11 1.54
CA VAL A 158 4.92 -11.39 0.83
C VAL A 158 3.75 -11.60 -0.13
N GLN A 159 2.53 -11.25 0.28
CA GLN A 159 1.33 -11.38 -0.54
C GLN A 159 1.34 -10.44 -1.76
N VAL A 160 1.87 -9.22 -1.61
CA VAL A 160 1.84 -8.18 -2.63
C VAL A 160 3.06 -8.23 -3.56
N LEU A 161 4.14 -8.91 -3.14
CA LEU A 161 5.39 -9.03 -3.90
C LEU A 161 5.19 -9.50 -5.36
N PRO A 162 4.35 -10.51 -5.68
CA PRO A 162 4.12 -10.91 -7.07
C PRO A 162 3.54 -9.79 -7.92
N VAL A 163 2.61 -9.00 -7.37
CA VAL A 163 1.97 -7.86 -8.06
C VAL A 163 2.97 -6.73 -8.28
N LEU A 164 3.83 -6.45 -7.29
CA LEU A 164 4.90 -5.45 -7.41
C LEU A 164 5.93 -5.82 -8.47
N VAL A 165 6.38 -7.07 -8.48
CA VAL A 165 7.32 -7.59 -9.47
C VAL A 165 6.70 -7.51 -10.86
N LEU A 166 5.44 -7.92 -11.02
CA LEU A 166 4.74 -7.83 -12.29
C LEU A 166 4.62 -6.37 -12.77
N GLY A 167 4.23 -5.45 -11.89
CA GLY A 167 4.16 -4.03 -12.20
C GLY A 167 5.50 -3.46 -12.66
N ALA A 168 6.60 -3.80 -11.97
CA ALA A 168 7.94 -3.38 -12.32
C ALA A 168 8.39 -3.95 -13.68
N VAL A 169 8.09 -5.22 -13.96
CA VAL A 169 8.43 -5.88 -15.24
C VAL A 169 7.63 -5.28 -16.39
N LEU A 170 6.34 -4.98 -16.19
CA LEU A 170 5.50 -4.31 -17.19
C LEU A 170 6.01 -2.89 -17.49
N LEU A 171 6.35 -2.13 -16.45
CA LEU A 171 6.95 -0.80 -16.59
C LEU A 171 8.27 -0.87 -17.37
N TRP A 172 9.13 -1.83 -17.02
CA TRP A 172 10.40 -2.07 -17.72
C TRP A 172 10.16 -2.40 -19.21
N GLY A 173 9.26 -3.32 -19.51
CA GLY A 173 8.92 -3.69 -20.89
C GLY A 173 8.31 -2.54 -21.70
N TRP A 174 7.53 -1.67 -21.05
CA TRP A 174 7.01 -0.46 -21.67
C TRP A 174 8.13 0.53 -21.99
N LEU A 175 9.06 0.76 -21.06
CA LEU A 175 10.20 1.67 -21.25
C LEU A 175 11.19 1.17 -22.31
N GLN A 176 11.31 -0.15 -22.52
CA GLN A 176 12.09 -0.69 -23.63
C GLN A 176 11.49 -0.33 -25.00
N ARG A 177 10.15 -0.27 -25.10
CA ARG A 177 9.44 0.07 -26.34
C ARG A 177 9.31 1.57 -26.55
N HIS A 178 9.31 2.34 -25.46
CA HIS A 178 9.21 3.80 -25.46
C HIS A 178 10.40 4.42 -24.70
N PRO A 179 11.61 4.36 -25.27
CA PRO A 179 12.79 4.88 -24.60
C PRO A 179 12.63 6.39 -24.36
N PRO A 180 12.81 6.87 -23.11
CA PRO A 180 12.71 8.28 -22.81
C PRO A 180 13.81 9.07 -23.54
N LYS A 181 13.44 10.26 -24.04
CA LYS A 181 14.36 11.14 -24.79
C LYS A 181 15.49 11.70 -23.93
N GLU A 182 15.31 11.72 -22.61
CA GLU A 182 16.27 12.19 -21.62
C GLU A 182 16.64 11.04 -20.66
N ARG A 183 17.91 11.00 -20.22
CA ARG A 183 18.38 10.01 -19.25
C ARG A 183 17.68 10.23 -17.91
N LEU A 184 16.99 9.20 -17.43
CA LEU A 184 16.47 9.15 -16.07
C LEU A 184 17.62 8.80 -15.13
N THR A 185 18.29 9.80 -14.56
CA THR A 185 19.27 9.61 -13.49
C THR A 185 18.53 9.51 -12.17
N GLY A 186 18.65 8.37 -11.47
CA GLY A 186 18.18 8.23 -10.10
C GLY A 186 19.18 8.85 -9.12
N THR A 187 18.72 9.23 -7.92
CA THR A 187 19.61 9.76 -6.86
C THR A 187 20.66 8.74 -6.41
N LEU A 188 20.42 7.44 -6.61
CA LEU A 188 21.40 6.38 -6.34
C LEU A 188 22.40 6.14 -7.50
N ASP A 189 22.17 6.68 -8.69
CA ASP A 189 23.08 6.54 -9.84
C ASP A 189 24.07 7.73 -9.96
N GLU A 190 23.97 8.72 -9.07
CA GLU A 190 24.86 9.91 -9.02
C GLU A 190 26.07 9.76 -8.09
N VAL A 191 26.24 8.60 -7.43
CA VAL A 191 27.32 8.30 -6.47
C VAL A 191 28.33 7.31 -7.06
#